data_AF-A0A535XL08-F1
#
_entry.id   AF-A0A535XL08-F1
#
_cell.length_a   1.000
_cell.length_b   1.000
_cell.length_c   1.000
_cell.angle_alpha   90.00
_cell.angle_beta   90.00
_cell.angle_gamma   90.00
#
_symmetry.space_group_name_H-M   'P 1'
#
loop_
_entity.id
_entity.type
_entity.pdbx_description
1 polymer ?
#
loop_
_entity_poly.entity_id
_entity_poly.type
_entity_poly.pdbx_seq_one_letter_code
_entity_poly.pdbx_strand_id
1 'polypeptide(L)' 'MALTDKDLVCRECGNPFVWTAGEQEFYAQKGLLHEPQRCPECRRRAKAERAAARAQSMHDIVCSNCGRAGQVPFA' A
#
# COMPACT_ATOMS: atom_id res chain seq x y z
N MET A 1 9.70 25.20 7.94
CA MET A 1 8.36 25.21 8.55
C MET A 1 8.34 24.21 9.69
N ALA A 2 7.86 24.59 10.87
CA ALA A 2 7.60 23.64 11.94
C ALA A 2 6.45 22.72 11.48
N LEU A 3 6.73 21.45 11.28
CA LEU A 3 5.72 20.45 10.96
C LEU A 3 5.06 20.10 12.30
N THR A 4 3.78 20.40 12.45
CA THR A 4 3.01 20.09 13.65
C THR A 4 2.26 18.81 13.43
N ASP A 5 2.04 18.03 14.47
CA ASP A 5 1.05 16.96 14.41
C ASP A 5 -0.31 17.51 13.98
N LYS A 6 -1.00 16.73 13.14
CA LYS A 6 -2.30 17.07 12.61
C LYS A 6 -3.24 15.89 12.78
N ASP A 7 -4.39 16.12 13.39
CA ASP A 7 -5.45 15.13 13.49
C ASP A 7 -6.22 15.10 12.16
N LEU A 8 -6.22 13.95 11.50
CA LEU A 8 -6.95 13.72 10.25
C LEU A 8 -7.97 12.61 10.44
N VAL A 9 -9.03 12.64 9.64
CA VAL A 9 -10.07 11.60 9.65
C VAL A 9 -9.88 10.67 8.46
N CYS A 10 -9.83 9.37 8.72
CA CYS A 10 -9.70 8.38 7.65
C CYS A 10 -10.96 8.35 6.79
N ARG A 11 -10.81 8.54 5.47
CA ARG A 11 -11.94 8.46 4.52
C ARG A 11 -12.55 7.07 4.39
N GLU A 12 -11.78 6.00 4.68
CA GLU A 12 -12.28 4.62 4.57
C GLU A 12 -12.97 4.10 5.83
N CYS A 13 -12.43 4.39 7.02
CA CYS A 13 -12.97 3.84 8.27
C CYS A 13 -13.56 4.89 9.21
N GLY A 14 -13.46 6.18 8.90
CA GLY A 14 -13.98 7.28 9.73
C GLY A 14 -13.22 7.54 11.03
N ASN A 15 -12.20 6.73 11.36
CA ASN A 15 -11.44 6.92 12.59
C ASN A 15 -10.48 8.11 12.49
N PRO A 16 -10.35 8.91 13.56
CA PRO A 16 -9.31 9.91 13.66
C PRO A 16 -7.94 9.24 13.77
N PHE A 17 -6.92 9.84 13.14
CA PHE A 17 -5.54 9.44 13.24
C PHE A 17 -4.62 10.66 13.21
N VAL A 18 -3.45 10.55 13.84
CA VAL A 18 -2.48 11.64 13.90
C VAL A 18 -1.51 11.52 12.73
N TRP A 19 -1.41 12.59 11.94
CA TRP A 19 -0.38 12.79 10.94
C TRP A 19 0.77 13.56 11.56
N THR A 20 1.75 12.81 12.07
CA THR A 20 2.88 13.34 12.84
C THR A 20 3.81 14.19 11.98
N ALA A 21 4.55 15.10 12.62
CA ALA A 21 5.61 15.88 11.98
C ALA A 21 6.61 15.01 11.21
N GLY A 22 7.05 13.89 11.81
CA GLY A 22 7.96 12.96 11.16
C GLY A 22 7.38 12.26 9.94
N GLU A 23 6.08 11.95 9.93
CA GLU A 23 5.41 11.45 8.72
C GLU A 23 5.35 12.53 7.63
N GLN A 24 5.16 13.80 7.99
CA GLN A 24 5.17 14.89 7.01
C GLN A 24 6.56 15.08 6.40
N GLU A 25 7.63 14.98 7.19
CA GLU A 25 9.02 15.00 6.69
C GLU A 25 9.28 13.83 5.74
N PHE A 26 8.80 12.63 6.09
CA PHE A 26 8.93 11.45 5.22
C PHE A 26 8.18 11.64 3.89
N TYR A 27 6.97 12.21 3.94
CA TYR A 27 6.17 12.50 2.75
C TYR A 27 6.87 13.56 1.88
N ALA A 28 7.40 14.63 2.47
CA ALA A 28 8.14 15.67 1.76
C ALA A 28 9.40 15.11 1.08
N GLN A 29 10.18 14.26 1.76
CA GLN A 29 11.37 13.60 1.19
C GLN A 29 11.04 12.69 0.00
N LYS A 30 9.85 12.09 0.01
CA LYS A 30 9.36 11.23 -1.08
C LYS A 30 8.68 12.02 -2.21
N GLY A 31 8.58 13.34 -2.11
CA GLY A 31 7.85 14.18 -3.07
C GLY A 31 6.33 14.06 -2.97
N LEU A 32 5.81 13.49 -1.87
CA LEU A 32 4.38 13.43 -1.59
C LEU A 32 3.97 14.74 -0.89
N LEU A 33 3.48 15.69 -1.69
CA LEU A 33 3.01 17.00 -1.19
C LEU A 33 1.60 16.93 -0.59
N HIS A 34 0.91 15.80 -0.71
CA HIS A 34 -0.49 15.63 -0.30
C HIS A 34 -0.62 14.94 1.05
N GLU A 35 -1.61 15.39 1.81
CA GLU A 35 -1.99 14.78 3.07
C GLU A 35 -2.60 13.38 2.90
N PRO A 36 -2.27 12.43 3.78
CA PRO A 36 -2.81 11.09 3.71
C PRO A 36 -4.32 11.09 3.98
N GLN A 37 -5.11 10.52 3.07
CA GLN A 37 -6.56 10.38 3.27
C GLN A 37 -6.99 9.12 4.04
N ARG A 38 -6.04 8.22 4.31
CA ARG A 38 -6.29 6.92 4.94
C ARG A 38 -5.37 6.77 6.14
N CYS A 39 -5.91 6.25 7.25
CA CYS A 39 -5.11 5.96 8.43
C CYS A 39 -4.07 4.85 8.16
N PRO A 40 -3.01 4.75 9.00
CA PRO A 40 -1.97 3.73 8.87
C PRO A 40 -2.51 2.31 8.78
N GLU A 41 -3.56 1.99 9.55
CA GLU A 41 -4.19 0.66 9.53
C GLU A 41 -4.88 0.34 8.20
N CYS A 42 -5.66 1.29 7.64
CA CYS A 42 -6.28 1.08 6.33
C CYS A 42 -5.23 0.97 5.22
N ARG A 43 -4.14 1.76 5.29
CA ARG A 43 -3.00 1.62 4.36
C ARG A 43 -2.33 0.26 4.49
N ARG A 44 -2.13 -0.23 5.72
CA ARG A 44 -1.54 -1.55 6.01
C ARG A 44 -2.42 -2.69 5.49
N ARG A 45 -3.73 -2.62 5.72
CA ARG A 45 -4.71 -3.58 5.21
C ARG A 45 -4.72 -3.61 3.68
N ALA A 46 -4.83 -2.45 3.03
CA ALA A 46 -4.80 -2.36 1.57
C ALA A 46 -3.48 -2.91 0.98
N LYS A 47 -2.34 -2.69 1.65
CA LYS A 47 -1.05 -3.27 1.25
C LYS A 47 -1.07 -4.81 1.40
N ALA A 48 -1.61 -5.31 2.50
CA ALA A 48 -1.72 -6.75 2.75
C ALA A 48 -2.66 -7.43 1.74
N GLU A 49 -3.81 -6.83 1.44
CA GLU A 49 -4.76 -7.34 0.43
C GLU A 49 -4.13 -7.38 -0.96
N ARG A 50 -3.40 -6.33 -1.36
CA ARG A 50 -2.66 -6.34 -2.63
C ARG A 50 -1.57 -7.42 -2.67
N ALA A 51 -0.86 -7.64 -1.55
CA ALA A 51 0.13 -8.69 -1.47
C ALA A 51 -0.51 -10.09 -1.59
N ALA A 52 -1.65 -10.30 -0.92
CA ALA A 52 -2.42 -11.53 -1.01
C ALA A 52 -2.97 -11.76 -2.43
N ALA A 53 -3.54 -10.74 -3.07
CA ALA A 53 -4.02 -10.82 -4.45
C ALA A 53 -2.88 -11.19 -5.42
N ARG A 54 -1.69 -10.60 -5.23
CA ARG A 54 -0.50 -10.91 -6.05
C ARG A 54 0.04 -12.33 -5.83
N ALA A 55 -0.16 -12.89 -4.64
CA ALA A 55 0.14 -14.29 -4.36
C ALA A 55 -0.89 -15.24 -4.97
N GLN A 56 -2.16 -14.83 -5.06
CA GLN A 56 -3.25 -15.61 -5.65
C GLN A 56 -3.21 -15.65 -7.18
N SER A 57 -2.60 -14.66 -7.83
CA SER A 57 -2.45 -14.61 -9.30
C SER A 57 -1.28 -15.46 -9.84
N MET A 58 -0.63 -16.29 -9.02
CA MET A 58 0.41 -17.21 -9.48
C MET A 58 -0.24 -18.45 -10.06
N HIS A 59 -0.44 -18.46 -11.38
CA HIS A 59 -1.04 -19.59 -12.08
C HIS A 59 0.03 -20.60 -12.51
N ASP A 60 -0.27 -21.89 -12.33
CA ASP A 60 0.52 -22.97 -12.89
C ASP A 60 0.32 -23.07 -14.40
N ILE A 61 1.42 -23.03 -15.15
CA ILE A 61 1.42 -23.25 -16.60
C ILE A 61 2.48 -24.27 -16.99
N VAL A 62 2.16 -25.07 -18.02
CA VAL A 62 3.10 -25.97 -18.68
C VAL A 62 3.60 -25.32 -19.96
N CYS A 63 4.92 -25.13 -20.08
CA CYS A 63 5.52 -24.54 -21.27
C CYS A 63 5.38 -25.47 -22.50
N SER A 64 4.70 -25.03 -23.56
CA SER A 64 4.49 -25.84 -24.77
C SER A 64 5.78 -26.20 -25.52
N ASN A 65 6.87 -25.44 -25.35
CA ASN A 65 8.15 -25.70 -26.04
C ASN A 65 9.09 -26.65 -25.27
N CYS A 66 8.99 -26.71 -23.93
CA CYS A 66 9.92 -27.52 -23.12
C CYS A 66 9.26 -28.41 -22.06
N GLY A 67 7.93 -28.39 -21.93
CA GLY A 67 7.15 -29.26 -21.04
C GLY A 67 7.30 -29.01 -19.54
N ARG A 68 8.11 -28.03 -19.11
CA ARG A 68 8.30 -27.72 -17.69
C ARG A 68 7.15 -26.90 -17.11
N ALA A 69 6.77 -27.23 -15.89
CA ALA A 69 5.85 -26.45 -15.08
C ALA A 69 6.55 -25.20 -14.53
N GLY A 70 5.87 -24.06 -14.57
CA GLY A 70 6.31 -22.79 -13.99
C GLY A 70 5.13 -22.01 -13.44
N GLN A 71 5.37 -21.16 -12.44
CA GLN A 71 4.39 -20.19 -11.98
C GLN A 71 4.63 -18.86 -12.67
N VAL A 72 3.57 -18.31 -13.25
CA VAL A 72 3.60 -17.00 -13.89
C VAL A 72 2.47 -16.13 -13.37
N PRO A 73 2.72 -14.83 -13.13
CA PRO A 73 1.70 -13.90 -12.71
C PRO A 73 0.93 -13.43 -13.96
N PHE A 74 -0.05 -14.20 -14.41
CA PHE A 74 -0.99 -13.69 -15.41
C PHE A 74 -1.91 -12.67 -14.73
N ALA A 75 -1.83 -11.43 -15.19
CA ALA A 75 -2.70 -10.32 -14.78
C ALA A 75 -3.87 -10.17 -15.77
#